data_AF-A0A939XVF8-F1
#
_entry.id   AF-A0A939XVF8-F1
#
_cell.length_a   1.000
_cell.length_b   1.000
_cell.length_c   1.000
_cell.angle_alpha   90.00
_cell.angle_beta   90.00
_cell.angle_gamma   90.00
#
_symmetry.space_group_name_H-M   'P 1'
#
loop_
_entity.id
_entity.type
_entity.pdbx_description
1 polymer ?
#
loop_
_entity_poly.entity_id
_entity_poly.type
_entity_poly.pdbx_seq_one_letter_code
_entity_poly.pdbx_strand_id
1 'polypeptide(L)' 'MATYTININETTKEGKSVLALLRSLSSISFVKDKKAGKISSIDESLAEARMGKTYKAKDGFDLIDKCLK' A
#
# COMPACT_ATOMS: atom_id res chain seq x y z
N MET A 1 -26.97 -16.48 6.18
CA MET A 1 -25.62 -16.87 5.71
C MET A 1 -24.67 -16.43 6.81
N ALA A 2 -24.03 -17.36 7.52
CA ALA A 2 -23.10 -17.02 8.60
C ALA A 2 -21.72 -16.75 8.01
N THR A 3 -21.10 -15.63 8.41
CA THR A 3 -19.74 -15.28 7.99
C THR A 3 -18.79 -15.61 9.14
N TYR A 4 -17.76 -16.40 8.86
CA TYR A 4 -16.72 -16.75 9.82
C TYR A 4 -15.41 -16.09 9.40
N THR A 5 -14.73 -15.46 10.35
CA THR A 5 -13.43 -14.84 10.14
C THR A 5 -12.34 -15.73 10.71
N ILE A 6 -11.36 -16.10 9.88
CA ILE A 6 -10.19 -16.90 10.27
C ILE A 6 -8.96 -16.02 10.09
N ASN A 7 -8.17 -15.85 11.15
CA ASN A 7 -6.91 -15.12 11.11
C ASN A 7 -5.77 -16.09 10.82
N ILE A 8 -5.08 -15.93 9.69
CA ILE A 8 -3.95 -16.78 9.29
C ILE A 8 -2.66 -15.97 9.41
N ASN A 9 -1.67 -16.50 10.13
CA ASN A 9 -0.35 -15.88 10.21
C ASN A 9 0.52 -16.31 9.01
N GLU A 10 0.68 -15.43 8.02
CA GLU A 10 1.44 -15.73 6.79
C GLU A 10 2.96 -15.82 6.97
N THR A 11 3.49 -15.53 8.16
CA THR A 11 4.94 -15.54 8.41
C THR A 11 5.49 -16.94 8.66
N THR A 12 4.66 -17.87 9.15
CA THR A 12 5.08 -19.24 9.47
C THR A 12 5.02 -20.16 8.25
N LYS A 13 5.73 -21.29 8.28
CA LYS A 13 5.74 -22.27 7.16
C LYS A 13 4.35 -22.87 6.95
N GLU A 14 3.66 -23.15 8.05
CA GLU A 14 2.31 -23.69 8.11
C GLU A 14 1.29 -22.66 7.59
N GLY A 15 1.46 -21.38 7.93
CA GLY A 15 0.58 -20.33 7.42
C GLY A 15 0.70 -20.16 5.90
N LYS A 16 1.92 -20.25 5.37
CA LYS A 16 2.16 -20.20 3.92
C LYS A 16 1.58 -21.40 3.18
N SER A 17 1.64 -22.61 3.74
CA SER A 17 1.07 -23.81 3.11
C SER A 17 -0.46 -23.75 3.08
N VAL A 18 -1.09 -23.28 4.15
CA VAL A 18 -2.54 -23.04 4.20
C VAL A 18 -2.95 -22.01 3.16
N LEU A 19 -2.23 -20.90 3.05
CA LEU A 19 -2.52 -19.86 2.06
C LEU A 19 -2.34 -20.36 0.62
N ALA A 20 -1.33 -21.19 0.36
CA ALA A 20 -1.11 -21.82 -0.94
C ALA A 20 -2.24 -22.78 -1.33
N LEU A 21 -2.73 -23.57 -0.36
CA LEU A 21 -3.90 -24.44 -0.55
C LEU A 21 -5.16 -23.63 -0.85
N LEU A 22 -5.41 -22.55 -0.09
CA LEU A 22 -6.56 -21.70 -0.34
C LEU A 22 -6.49 -21.05 -1.74
N ARG A 23 -5.29 -20.72 -2.22
CA ARG A 23 -5.08 -20.17 -3.57
C ARG A 23 -5.25 -21.18 -4.69
N SER A 24 -5.02 -22.47 -4.44
CA SER A 24 -5.25 -23.51 -5.46
C SER A 24 -6.71 -23.88 -5.61
N LEU A 25 -7.56 -23.53 -4.63
CA LEU A 25 -9.00 -23.73 -4.71
C LEU A 25 -9.63 -22.64 -5.57
N SER A 26 -10.11 -23.02 -6.77
CA SER A 26 -10.78 -22.11 -7.73
C SER A 26 -12.08 -21.48 -7.21
N SER A 27 -12.62 -21.98 -6.10
CA SER A 27 -13.84 -21.49 -5.47
C SER A 27 -13.63 -20.29 -4.54
N ILE A 28 -12.38 -19.90 -4.26
CA ILE A 28 -12.08 -18.81 -3.31
C ILE A 28 -11.70 -17.54 -4.07
N SER A 29 -12.55 -16.52 -3.99
CA SER A 29 -12.26 -15.20 -4.52
C SER A 29 -11.43 -14.39 -3.51
N PHE A 30 -10.16 -14.16 -3.84
CA PHE A 30 -9.30 -13.30 -3.03
C PHE A 30 -9.65 -11.83 -3.27
N VAL A 31 -10.32 -11.22 -2.30
CA VAL A 31 -10.48 -9.78 -2.26
C VAL A 31 -9.16 -9.22 -1.72
N LYS A 32 -8.28 -8.79 -2.64
CA LYS A 32 -7.15 -7.95 -2.24
C LYS A 32 -7.75 -6.68 -1.63
N ASP A 33 -7.64 -6.53 -0.32
CA ASP A 33 -7.91 -5.26 0.31
C ASP A 33 -7.00 -4.22 -0.33
N LYS A 34 -7.57 -3.36 -1.18
CA LYS A 34 -6.92 -2.18 -1.75
C LYS A 34 -6.40 -1.22 -0.66
N LYS A 35 -6.71 -1.50 0.62
CA LYS A 35 -6.32 -0.72 1.80
C LYS A 35 -4.95 -1.06 2.38
N ALA A 36 -4.26 -2.10 1.92
CA ALA A 36 -2.88 -2.43 2.34
C ALA A 36 -1.85 -2.21 1.23
N GLY A 37 -2.18 -1.42 0.20
CA GLY A 37 -1.17 -0.85 -0.66
C GLY A 37 -0.42 0.20 0.15
N LYS A 38 0.79 -0.11 0.62
CA LYS A 38 1.82 0.92 0.68
C LYS A 38 1.82 1.55 -0.70
N ILE A 39 1.23 2.74 -0.82
CA ILE A 39 1.39 3.54 -2.03
C ILE A 39 2.90 3.61 -2.20
N SER A 40 3.41 3.15 -3.34
CA SER A 40 4.85 3.15 -3.51
C SER A 40 5.31 4.60 -3.33
N SER A 41 6.44 4.84 -2.66
CA SER A 41 6.98 6.20 -2.49
C SER A 41 7.11 6.94 -3.83
N ILE A 42 7.24 6.17 -4.92
CA ILE A 42 7.21 6.63 -6.31
C ILE A 42 5.82 7.15 -6.68
N ASP A 43 4.74 6.41 -6.42
CA ASP A 43 3.37 6.85 -6.72
C ASP A 43 2.97 8.09 -5.91
N GLU A 44 3.40 8.17 -4.64
CA GLU A 44 3.23 9.38 -3.82
C GLU A 44 3.98 10.57 -4.42
N SER A 45 5.27 10.40 -4.76
CA SER A 45 6.08 11.45 -5.38
C SER A 45 5.48 11.92 -6.73
N LEU A 46 4.93 10.98 -7.50
CA LEU A 46 4.33 11.25 -8.80
C LEU A 46 2.97 11.95 -8.66
N ALA A 47 2.19 11.59 -7.62
CA ALA A 47 0.97 12.30 -7.26
C ALA A 47 1.27 13.74 -6.79
N GLU A 48 2.28 13.94 -5.94
CA GLU A 48 2.70 15.28 -5.49
C GLU A 48 3.20 16.17 -6.63
N ALA A 49 3.96 15.60 -7.57
CA ALA A 49 4.36 16.29 -8.79
C ALA A 49 3.15 16.70 -9.65
N ARG A 50 2.16 15.81 -9.80
CA ARG A 50 0.92 16.10 -10.55
C ARG A 50 0.02 17.13 -9.85
N MET A 51 0.02 17.15 -8.52
CA MET A 51 -0.75 18.10 -7.71
C MET A 51 -0.05 19.46 -7.59
N GLY A 52 1.13 19.64 -8.19
CA GLY A 52 1.87 20.91 -8.15
C GLY A 52 2.48 21.23 -6.79
N LYS A 53 2.60 20.24 -5.89
CA LYS A 53 3.22 20.39 -4.55
C LYS A 53 4.74 20.30 -4.59
N THR A 54 5.32 20.13 -5.78
CA THR A 54 6.77 20.12 -5.98
C THR A 54 7.29 21.53 -6.19
N TYR A 55 8.06 22.03 -5.23
CA TYR A 55 8.69 23.35 -5.30
C TYR A 55 10.13 23.21 -5.81
N LYS A 56 10.47 23.95 -6.87
CA LYS A 56 11.87 24.11 -7.26
C LYS A 56 12.51 25.11 -6.31
N ALA A 57 13.37 24.62 -5.42
CA ALA A 57 14.15 25.45 -4.51
C ALA A 57 15.64 25.35 -4.84
N LYS A 58 16.37 26.47 -4.71
CA LYS A 58 17.83 26.49 -4.92
C LYS A 58 18.59 25.99 -3.69
N ASP A 59 18.03 26.24 -2.51
CA ASP A 59 18.58 25.85 -1.22
C ASP A 59 17.44 25.51 -0.23
N GLY A 60 17.80 24.96 0.93
CA GLY A 60 16.84 24.54 1.94
C GLY A 60 16.04 25.68 2.57
N PHE A 61 16.61 26.90 2.62
CA PHE A 61 15.93 28.08 3.14
C PHE A 61 14.87 28.59 2.16
N ASP A 62 15.17 28.62 0.85
CA ASP A 62 14.23 28.95 -0.23
C ASP A 62 13.06 27.97 -0.30
N LEU A 63 13.26 26.70 0.06
CA LEU A 63 12.18 25.72 0.18
C LEU A 63 11.22 26.07 1.33
N ILE A 64 11.76 26.40 2.50
CA ILE A 64 10.95 26.75 3.69
C ILE A 64 10.13 28.01 3.40
N ASP A 65 10.75 29.04 2.83
CA ASP A 65 10.06 30.29 2.48
C ASP A 65 8.94 30.09 1.43
N LYS A 66 9.11 29.16 0.49
CA LYS A 66 8.08 28.83 -0.51
C LYS A 66 6.93 28.01 0.05
N CYS A 67 7.16 27.23 1.10
CA CYS A 67 6.12 26.47 1.79
C CYS A 67 5.34 27.30 2.81
N LEU A 68 5.91 28.42 3.28
CA LEU A 68 5.29 29.31 4.28
C LEU A 68 4.45 30.46 3.67
N LYS A 69 4.46 30.62 2.34
CA LYS A 69 3.58 31.54 1.60
C LYS A 69 2.29 30.86 1.17
#